data_AF-A0A2H3JSG8-F1
#
_entry.id   AF-A0A2H3JSG8-F1
#
_cell.length_a   1.000
_cell.length_b   1.000
_cell.length_c   1.000
_cell.angle_alpha   90.00
_cell.angle_beta   90.00
_cell.angle_gamma   90.00
#
_symmetry.space_group_name_H-M   'P 1'
#
loop_
_entity.id
_entity.type
_entity.pdbx_description
1 polymer ?
#
loop_
_entity_poly.entity_id
_entity_poly.type
_entity_poly.pdbx_seq_one_letter_code
_entity_poly.pdbx_strand_id
1 'polypeptide(L)'
;MIARWHSWRTTINCKSSIYSRLLHVRLPTLQRCRRLLHCCRGRQVYSFHVAVARRILIGATALLLYECAIILHREVYCMWRSGINRSTAIFLLNRCIILFMAIMCVMDLPFWTTLIVLDGLIDDASGAMWAVFSSLRVYAVCERRWSPAVLTTILGFAPVAMNLAYQATSSLTVDDGTIQQLVKISDSAQLKSEYWSCTVG
;
A
#
# COMPACT_ATOMS: atom_id res chain seq x y z
N MET A 1 18.52 13.11 24.04
CA MET A 1 17.24 12.76 23.36
C MET A 1 16.43 11.64 24.03
N ILE A 2 16.76 11.21 25.26
CA ILE A 2 16.06 10.11 25.96
C ILE A 2 15.02 10.61 27.01
N ALA A 3 15.06 11.90 27.39
CA ALA A 3 14.21 12.43 28.47
C ALA A 3 12.74 12.75 28.09
N ARG A 4 12.34 12.66 26.81
CA ARG A 4 10.97 13.02 26.38
C ARG A 4 9.95 11.89 26.45
N TRP A 5 10.37 10.64 26.67
CA TRP A 5 9.48 9.48 26.67
C TRP A 5 8.77 9.22 28.01
N HIS A 6 9.26 9.76 29.12
CA HIS A 6 8.63 9.54 30.43
C HIS A 6 7.38 10.40 30.69
N SER A 7 7.20 11.50 29.97
CA SER A 7 6.08 12.44 30.20
C SER A 7 4.73 11.96 29.64
N TRP A 8 4.70 10.96 28.75
CA TRP A 8 3.46 10.43 28.18
C TRP A 8 2.87 9.25 28.96
N ARG A 9 3.63 8.65 29.89
CA ARG A 9 3.17 7.50 30.68
C ARG A 9 2.36 7.89 31.91
N THR A 10 2.53 9.10 32.45
CA THR A 10 1.87 9.55 33.68
C THR A 10 0.47 10.12 33.46
N THR A 11 0.12 10.55 32.25
CA THR A 11 -1.25 11.02 31.94
C THR A 11 -2.25 9.90 31.65
N ILE A 12 -1.79 8.67 31.37
CA ILE A 12 -2.68 7.52 31.15
C ILE A 12 -3.11 6.88 32.49
N ASN A 13 -2.27 6.97 33.54
CA ASN A 13 -2.56 6.37 34.84
C ASN A 13 -3.46 7.22 35.77
N CYS A 14 -3.71 8.50 35.45
CA CYS A 14 -4.59 9.32 36.28
C CYS A 14 -6.09 9.10 36.01
N LYS A 15 -6.47 8.42 34.92
CA LYS A 15 -7.87 8.13 34.60
C LYS A 15 -8.41 6.82 35.18
N SER A 16 -7.57 5.87 35.64
CA SER A 16 -8.10 4.60 36.19
C SER A 16 -8.54 4.69 37.65
N SER A 17 -8.06 5.69 38.40
CA SER A 17 -8.40 5.84 39.84
C SER A 17 -9.77 6.47 40.10
N ILE A 18 -10.38 7.14 39.11
CA ILE A 18 -11.71 7.76 39.28
C ILE A 18 -12.84 6.75 38.98
N TYR A 19 -12.58 5.67 38.22
CA TYR A 19 -13.61 4.68 37.88
C TYR A 19 -13.94 3.68 38.99
N SER A 20 -13.08 3.52 40.01
CA SER A 20 -13.31 2.57 41.10
C SER A 20 -14.26 3.09 42.20
N ARG A 21 -14.63 4.39 42.21
CA ARG A 21 -15.61 4.95 43.16
C ARG A 21 -17.01 5.21 42.58
N LEU A 22 -17.22 4.94 41.29
CA LEU A 22 -18.49 5.21 40.59
C LEU A 22 -19.25 3.93 40.17
N LEU A 23 -18.93 2.79 40.78
CA LEU A 23 -19.47 1.48 40.38
C LEU A 23 -20.81 1.09 41.05
N HIS A 24 -21.46 2.00 41.79
CA HIS A 24 -22.73 1.70 42.48
C HIS A 24 -23.97 2.44 41.96
N VAL A 25 -23.84 3.26 40.92
CA VAL A 25 -24.99 3.96 40.31
C VAL A 25 -25.26 3.38 38.92
N ARG A 26 -26.28 2.53 38.80
CA ARG A 26 -26.79 2.02 37.51
C ARG A 26 -27.41 3.18 36.72
N LEU A 27 -26.62 3.83 35.88
CA LEU A 27 -27.09 4.83 34.91
C LEU A 27 -27.00 4.28 33.47
N PRO A 28 -28.09 4.34 32.68
CA PRO A 28 -28.13 3.89 31.27
C PRO A 28 -27.22 4.70 30.33
N THR A 29 -26.57 5.76 30.82
CA THR A 29 -25.62 6.59 30.06
C THR A 29 -24.24 5.97 29.89
N LEU A 30 -23.87 4.97 30.70
CA LEU A 30 -22.56 4.28 30.59
C LEU A 30 -22.41 3.44 29.31
N GLN A 31 -23.53 2.94 28.77
CA GLN A 31 -23.52 2.13 27.54
C GLN A 31 -23.21 2.96 26.28
N ARG A 32 -23.44 4.27 26.32
CA ARG A 32 -23.08 5.22 25.25
C ARG A 32 -21.59 5.57 25.29
N CYS A 33 -21.02 5.74 26.49
CA CYS A 33 -19.58 6.00 26.65
C CYS A 33 -18.70 4.81 26.24
N ARG A 34 -19.14 3.56 26.47
CA ARG A 34 -18.37 2.36 26.08
C ARG A 34 -18.19 2.24 24.56
N ARG A 35 -19.19 2.67 23.78
CA ARG A 35 -19.11 2.70 22.30
C ARG A 35 -18.16 3.79 21.80
N LEU A 36 -18.13 4.95 22.44
CA LEU A 36 -17.21 6.04 22.06
C LEU A 36 -15.75 5.69 22.36
N LEU A 37 -15.47 4.97 23.45
CA LEU A 37 -14.12 4.56 23.81
C LEU A 37 -13.53 3.53 22.84
N HIS A 38 -14.34 2.58 22.34
CA HIS A 38 -13.93 1.66 21.28
C HIS A 38 -13.67 2.38 19.95
N CYS A 39 -14.45 3.41 19.63
CA CYS A 39 -14.28 4.20 18.40
C CYS A 39 -13.00 5.06 18.44
N CYS A 40 -12.65 5.63 19.61
CA CYS A 40 -11.42 6.40 19.78
C CYS A 40 -10.16 5.53 19.76
N ARG A 41 -10.23 4.29 20.28
CA ARG A 41 -9.06 3.38 20.32
C ARG A 41 -8.64 2.90 18.94
N GLY A 42 -9.59 2.68 18.02
CA GLY A 42 -9.28 2.31 16.64
C GLY A 42 -8.51 3.41 15.91
N ARG A 43 -8.99 4.66 15.94
CA ARG A 43 -8.41 5.78 15.18
C ARG A 43 -6.96 6.11 15.59
N GLN A 44 -6.59 5.89 16.85
CA GLN A 44 -5.26 6.21 17.35
C GLN A 44 -4.19 5.18 16.93
N VAL A 45 -4.58 3.92 16.74
CA VAL A 45 -3.66 2.85 16.31
C VAL A 45 -3.23 3.07 14.85
N TYR A 46 -4.16 3.41 13.95
CA TYR A 46 -3.83 3.65 12.54
C TYR A 46 -2.85 4.81 12.34
N SER A 47 -3.00 5.90 13.11
CA SER A 47 -2.10 7.06 12.99
C SER A 47 -0.66 6.73 13.38
N PHE A 48 -0.46 5.87 14.39
CA PHE A 48 0.88 5.45 14.79
C PHE A 48 1.56 4.56 13.75
N HIS A 49 0.83 3.59 13.18
CA HIS A 49 1.36 2.71 12.14
C HIS A 49 1.82 3.49 10.89
N VAL A 50 1.02 4.46 10.43
CA VAL A 50 1.36 5.30 9.27
C VAL A 50 2.61 6.14 9.53
N ALA A 51 2.73 6.74 10.73
CA ALA A 51 3.88 7.56 11.09
C ALA A 51 5.19 6.76 11.18
N VAL A 52 5.13 5.52 11.67
CA VAL A 52 6.31 4.63 11.76
C VAL A 52 6.73 4.16 10.36
N ALA A 53 5.78 3.71 9.54
CA ALA A 53 6.06 3.26 8.17
C ALA A 53 6.77 4.36 7.35
N ARG A 54 6.29 5.60 7.42
CA ARG A 54 6.89 6.74 6.72
C ARG A 54 8.35 6.99 7.10
N ARG A 55 8.70 6.84 8.38
CA ARG A 55 10.09 7.04 8.85
C ARG A 55 11.03 5.95 8.35
N ILE A 56 10.56 4.70 8.37
CA ILE A 56 11.33 3.55 7.86
C ILE A 56 11.57 3.71 6.37
N LEU A 57 10.53 4.14 5.63
CA LEU A 57 10.59 4.39 4.19
C LEU A 57 11.66 5.43 3.84
N ILE A 58 11.63 6.61 4.48
CA ILE A 58 12.65 7.66 4.24
C ILE A 58 14.06 7.15 4.53
N GLY A 59 14.24 6.39 5.61
CA GLY A 59 15.54 5.79 5.96
C GLY A 59 16.02 4.78 4.91
N ALA A 60 15.14 3.90 4.46
CA ALA A 60 15.43 2.93 3.40
C ALA A 60 15.77 3.63 2.08
N THR A 61 15.03 4.70 1.72
CA THR A 61 15.30 5.46 0.51
C THR A 61 16.63 6.19 0.56
N ALA A 62 16.98 6.79 1.70
CA ALA A 62 18.28 7.45 1.87
C ALA A 62 19.44 6.47 1.72
N LEU A 63 19.30 5.26 2.28
CA LEU A 63 20.30 4.20 2.17
C LEU A 63 20.43 3.70 0.72
N LEU A 64 19.30 3.55 0.02
CA LEU A 64 19.27 3.16 -1.39
C LEU A 64 19.93 4.23 -2.28
N LEU A 65 19.62 5.51 -2.06
CA LEU A 65 20.26 6.63 -2.77
C LEU A 65 21.77 6.66 -2.53
N TYR A 66 22.20 6.40 -1.29
CA TYR A 66 23.61 6.33 -0.93
C TYR A 66 24.34 5.18 -1.62
N GLU A 67 23.75 3.98 -1.63
CA GLU A 67 24.31 2.83 -2.36
C GLU A 67 24.39 3.11 -3.86
N CYS A 68 23.34 3.69 -4.44
CA CYS A 68 23.34 4.09 -5.84
C CYS A 68 24.47 5.09 -6.15
N ALA A 69 24.65 6.13 -5.31
CA ALA A 69 25.70 7.13 -5.51
C ALA A 69 27.11 6.52 -5.49
N ILE A 70 27.37 5.60 -4.55
CA ILE A 70 28.67 4.92 -4.44
C ILE A 70 28.96 4.07 -5.68
N ILE A 71 27.97 3.31 -6.13
CA ILE A 71 28.19 2.35 -7.20
C ILE A 71 28.25 3.06 -8.56
N LEU A 72 27.46 4.12 -8.74
CA LEU A 72 27.41 4.90 -9.98
C LEU A 72 28.77 5.51 -10.32
N HIS A 73 29.53 5.96 -9.30
CA HIS A 73 30.90 6.44 -9.49
C HIS A 73 31.81 5.35 -10.10
N ARG A 74 31.76 4.12 -9.58
CA ARG A 74 32.56 3.00 -10.10
C ARG A 74 32.09 2.54 -11.47
N GLU A 75 30.78 2.51 -11.69
CA GLU A 75 30.18 2.07 -12.94
C GLU A 75 30.48 3.06 -14.08
N VAL A 76 30.35 4.37 -13.85
CA VAL A 76 30.70 5.39 -14.86
C VAL A 76 32.16 5.25 -15.29
N TYR A 77 33.09 5.04 -14.35
CA TYR A 77 34.50 4.84 -14.66
C TYR A 77 34.74 3.58 -15.52
N CYS A 78 34.07 2.47 -15.20
CA CYS A 78 34.18 1.23 -15.98
C CYS A 78 33.50 1.33 -17.36
N MET A 79 32.34 1.99 -17.45
CA MET A 79 31.57 2.14 -18.68
C MET A 79 32.26 3.06 -19.68
N TRP A 80 32.83 4.17 -19.21
CA TRP A 80 33.50 5.13 -20.08
C TRP A 80 34.76 4.55 -20.72
N ARG A 81 35.35 3.53 -20.10
CA ARG A 81 36.53 2.82 -20.61
C ARG A 81 36.20 1.64 -21.52
N SER A 82 35.02 1.04 -21.40
CA SER A 82 34.66 -0.21 -22.08
C SER A 82 33.84 -0.04 -23.38
N GLY A 83 33.42 1.17 -23.72
CA GLY A 83 32.43 1.39 -24.79
C GLY A 83 31.02 0.95 -24.35
N ILE A 84 29.99 1.64 -24.85
CA ILE A 84 28.61 1.42 -24.44
C ILE A 84 28.12 0.07 -24.99
N ASN A 85 28.18 -0.97 -24.17
CA ASN A 85 27.58 -2.27 -24.49
C ASN A 85 26.08 -2.27 -24.15
N ARG A 86 25.25 -2.95 -24.97
CA ARG A 86 23.78 -3.02 -24.79
C ARG A 86 23.34 -3.55 -23.42
N SER A 87 24.09 -4.50 -22.85
CA SER A 87 23.84 -5.04 -21.50
C SER A 87 23.91 -3.95 -20.43
N THR A 88 24.86 -3.03 -20.59
CA THR A 88 25.11 -1.92 -19.67
C THR A 88 23.97 -0.91 -19.65
N ALA A 89 23.38 -0.64 -20.82
CA ALA A 89 22.23 0.26 -20.93
C ALA A 89 21.01 -0.28 -20.18
N ILE A 90 20.73 -1.59 -20.27
CA ILE A 90 19.62 -2.24 -19.57
C ILE A 90 19.82 -2.14 -18.05
N PHE A 91 21.05 -2.35 -17.58
CA PHE A 91 21.39 -2.26 -16.16
C PHE A 91 21.22 -0.83 -15.62
N LEU A 92 21.63 0.17 -16.40
CA LEU A 92 21.54 1.59 -16.06
C LEU A 92 20.08 2.07 -16.07
N LEU A 93 19.29 1.62 -17.05
CA LEU A 93 17.85 1.93 -17.14
C LEU A 93 17.09 1.42 -15.91
N ASN A 94 17.34 0.18 -15.49
CA ASN A 94 16.72 -0.37 -14.29
C ASN A 94 17.05 0.45 -13.04
N ARG A 95 18.32 0.82 -12.87
CA ARG A 95 18.73 1.67 -11.74
C ARG A 95 18.09 3.05 -11.78
N CYS A 96 17.95 3.64 -12.96
CA CYS A 96 17.23 4.90 -13.11
C CYS A 96 15.77 4.78 -12.69
N ILE A 97 15.09 3.67 -13.02
CA ILE A 97 13.70 3.45 -12.61
C ILE A 97 13.59 3.30 -11.09
N ILE A 98 14.49 2.54 -10.45
CA ILE A 98 14.51 2.38 -8.98
C ILE A 98 14.78 3.72 -8.29
N LEU A 99 15.75 4.50 -8.79
CA LEU A 99 16.06 5.84 -8.28
C LEU A 99 14.88 6.81 -8.44
N PHE A 100 14.22 6.77 -9.59
CA PHE A 100 13.05 7.61 -9.86
C PHE A 100 11.89 7.28 -8.91
N MET A 101 11.59 5.99 -8.73
CA MET A 101 10.59 5.50 -7.77
C MET A 101 10.92 5.94 -6.33
N ALA A 102 12.18 5.81 -5.92
CA ALA A 102 12.68 6.28 -4.64
C ALA A 102 12.45 7.79 -4.42
N ILE A 103 12.81 8.62 -5.41
CA ILE A 103 12.64 10.08 -5.34
C ILE A 103 11.16 10.45 -5.23
N MET A 104 10.31 9.83 -6.05
CA MET A 104 8.86 10.05 -6.01
C MET A 104 8.27 9.71 -4.63
N CYS A 105 8.76 8.62 -4.03
CA CYS A 105 8.35 8.18 -2.70
C CYS A 105 8.73 9.20 -1.60
N VAL A 106 9.90 9.82 -1.70
CA VAL A 106 10.37 10.83 -0.72
C VAL A 106 9.65 12.17 -0.86
N MET A 107 9.32 12.55 -2.09
CA MET A 107 8.67 13.84 -2.35
C MET A 107 7.24 13.92 -1.81
N ASP A 108 6.65 12.80 -1.35
CA ASP A 108 5.29 12.73 -0.80
C ASP A 108 4.29 13.49 -1.69
N LEU A 109 4.53 13.46 -3.00
CA LEU A 109 3.74 14.17 -3.98
C LEU A 109 2.32 13.67 -3.83
N PRO A 110 1.34 14.54 -3.49
CA PRO A 110 -0.05 14.14 -3.34
C PRO A 110 -0.55 13.74 -4.71
N PHE A 111 -0.40 12.44 -4.97
CA PHE A 111 -0.78 11.81 -6.20
C PHE A 111 -2.32 11.88 -6.25
N TRP A 112 -2.80 12.59 -7.27
CA TRP A 112 -4.20 12.87 -7.50
C TRP A 112 -4.98 11.55 -7.54
N THR A 113 -6.27 11.56 -7.19
CA THR A 113 -7.14 10.39 -7.01
C THR A 113 -7.14 9.35 -8.15
N THR A 114 -6.64 9.71 -9.33
CA THR A 114 -6.35 8.79 -10.45
C THR A 114 -5.24 7.78 -10.16
N LEU A 115 -4.42 7.98 -9.12
CA LEU A 115 -3.26 7.15 -8.83
C LEU A 115 -3.50 5.98 -7.87
N ILE A 116 -4.69 5.82 -7.28
CA ILE A 116 -4.97 4.60 -6.51
C ILE A 116 -4.91 3.36 -7.42
N VAL A 117 -5.38 3.51 -8.66
CA VAL A 117 -5.25 2.46 -9.69
C VAL A 117 -3.79 2.32 -10.13
N LEU A 118 -3.05 3.43 -10.19
CA LEU A 118 -1.65 3.42 -10.59
C LEU A 118 -0.73 2.81 -9.50
N ASP A 119 -1.08 2.95 -8.22
CA ASP A 119 -0.31 2.42 -7.09
C ASP A 119 -0.28 0.88 -7.12
N GLY A 120 -1.43 0.24 -7.38
CA GLY A 120 -1.49 -1.20 -7.63
C GLY A 120 -0.67 -1.63 -8.84
N LEU A 121 -0.75 -0.86 -9.94
CA LEU A 121 0.05 -1.10 -11.15
C LEU A 121 1.55 -0.95 -10.92
N ILE A 122 1.96 0.01 -10.07
CA ILE A 122 3.36 0.26 -9.71
C ILE A 122 3.89 -0.89 -8.86
N ASP A 123 3.12 -1.36 -7.89
CA ASP A 123 3.50 -2.50 -7.04
C ASP A 123 3.66 -3.78 -7.87
N ASP A 124 2.67 -4.06 -8.74
CA ASP A 124 2.71 -5.20 -9.68
C ASP A 124 3.88 -5.08 -10.68
N ALA A 125 4.13 -3.88 -11.22
CA ALA A 125 5.25 -3.63 -12.13
C ALA A 125 6.61 -3.77 -11.42
N SER A 126 6.69 -3.41 -10.14
CA SER A 126 7.90 -3.63 -9.34
C SER A 126 8.17 -5.12 -9.18
N GLY A 127 7.15 -5.94 -8.90
CA GLY A 127 7.25 -7.40 -8.84
C GLY A 127 7.75 -8.00 -10.16
N ALA A 128 7.19 -7.54 -11.28
CA ALA A 128 7.62 -7.95 -12.61
C ALA A 128 9.09 -7.59 -12.88
N MET A 129 9.52 -6.39 -12.47
CA MET A 129 10.91 -5.97 -12.58
C MET A 129 11.85 -6.88 -11.78
N TRP A 130 11.50 -7.20 -10.53
CA TRP A 130 12.27 -8.12 -9.69
C TRP A 130 12.38 -9.53 -10.31
N ALA A 131 11.31 -10.03 -10.93
CA ALA A 131 11.32 -11.29 -11.66
C ALA A 131 12.31 -11.27 -12.83
N VAL A 132 12.31 -10.20 -13.63
CA VAL A 132 13.23 -10.00 -14.75
C VAL A 132 14.68 -9.89 -14.27
N PHE A 133 14.95 -9.19 -13.16
CA PHE A 133 16.29 -9.13 -12.59
C PHE A 133 16.79 -10.48 -12.10
N SER A 134 15.89 -11.26 -11.49
CA SER A 134 16.21 -12.59 -11.01
C SER A 134 16.55 -13.52 -12.18
N SER A 135 15.79 -13.46 -13.29
CA SER A 135 16.07 -14.30 -14.47
C SER A 135 17.35 -13.90 -15.20
N LEU A 136 17.66 -12.61 -15.27
CA LEU A 136 18.94 -12.11 -15.80
C LEU A 136 20.13 -12.63 -15.00
N ARG A 137 20.03 -12.69 -13.67
CA ARG A 137 21.09 -13.29 -12.82
C ARG A 137 21.26 -14.77 -13.12
N VAL A 138 20.16 -15.51 -13.25
CA VAL A 138 20.19 -16.93 -13.59
C VAL A 138 20.79 -17.16 -14.97
N TYR A 139 20.47 -16.31 -15.95
CA TYR A 139 21.07 -16.34 -17.28
C TYR A 139 22.59 -16.15 -17.26
N ALA A 140 23.07 -15.20 -16.44
CA ALA A 140 24.51 -14.94 -16.29
C ALA A 140 25.25 -16.11 -15.62
N VAL A 141 24.64 -16.76 -14.62
CA VAL A 141 25.22 -17.91 -13.91
C VAL A 141 25.22 -19.17 -14.77
N CYS A 142 24.19 -19.40 -15.57
CA CYS A 142 24.03 -20.62 -16.38
C CYS A 142 24.75 -20.56 -17.74
N GLU A 143 25.88 -19.85 -17.84
CA GLU A 143 26.70 -19.73 -19.06
C GLU A 143 25.87 -19.40 -20.31
N ARG A 144 24.95 -18.44 -20.21
CA ARG A 144 24.15 -17.96 -21.36
C ARG A 144 23.11 -18.98 -21.89
N ARG A 145 22.80 -20.05 -21.15
CA ARG A 145 21.71 -20.97 -21.48
C ARG A 145 20.36 -20.31 -21.20
N TRP A 146 19.51 -20.22 -22.23
CA TRP A 146 18.24 -19.50 -22.17
C TRP A 146 17.13 -20.25 -21.42
N SER A 147 17.16 -21.59 -21.40
CA SER A 147 16.12 -22.41 -20.75
C SER A 147 15.88 -22.08 -19.27
N PRO A 148 16.91 -22.05 -18.38
CA PRO A 148 16.69 -21.72 -16.96
C PRO A 148 16.27 -20.26 -16.75
N ALA A 149 16.69 -19.34 -17.62
CA ALA A 149 16.31 -17.93 -17.54
C ALA A 149 14.83 -17.73 -17.89
N VAL A 150 14.34 -18.40 -18.94
CA VAL A 150 12.91 -18.34 -19.30
C VAL A 150 12.05 -18.97 -18.21
N LEU A 151 12.45 -20.12 -17.68
CA LEU A 151 11.72 -20.80 -16.60
C LEU A 151 11.57 -19.90 -15.37
N THR A 152 12.65 -19.25 -14.95
CA THR A 152 12.65 -18.35 -13.78
C THR A 152 11.86 -17.07 -14.03
N THR A 153 11.84 -16.58 -15.27
CA THR A 153 10.98 -15.45 -15.64
C THR A 153 9.50 -15.85 -15.53
N ILE A 154 9.10 -16.98 -16.10
CA ILE A 154 7.70 -17.47 -16.05
C ILE A 154 7.26 -17.68 -14.59
N LEU A 155 8.12 -18.31 -13.77
CA LEU A 155 7.82 -18.52 -12.34
C LEU A 155 7.68 -17.20 -11.58
N GLY A 156 8.53 -16.21 -11.88
CA GLY A 156 8.49 -14.89 -11.22
C GLY A 156 7.28 -14.04 -11.62
N PHE A 157 6.71 -14.26 -12.82
CA PHE A 157 5.49 -13.58 -13.27
C PHE A 157 4.20 -14.19 -12.71
N ALA A 158 4.22 -15.44 -12.23
CA ALA A 158 3.05 -16.11 -11.67
C ALA A 158 2.31 -15.30 -10.57
N PRO A 159 2.97 -14.74 -9.54
CA PRO A 159 2.29 -13.93 -8.53
C PRO A 159 1.69 -12.64 -9.11
N VAL A 160 2.36 -12.00 -10.07
CA VAL A 160 1.85 -10.78 -10.74
C VAL A 160 0.58 -11.09 -11.53
N ALA A 161 0.58 -12.19 -12.30
CA ALA A 161 -0.60 -12.63 -13.03
C ALA A 161 -1.76 -12.98 -12.09
N MET A 162 -1.47 -13.59 -10.94
CA MET A 162 -2.49 -13.95 -9.95
C MET A 162 -3.10 -12.72 -9.26
N ASN A 163 -2.28 -11.72 -8.93
CA ASN A 163 -2.76 -10.43 -8.42
C ASN A 163 -3.65 -9.73 -9.44
N LEU A 164 -3.23 -9.69 -10.72
CA LEU A 164 -4.00 -9.05 -11.78
C LEU A 164 -5.36 -9.74 -11.99
N ALA A 165 -5.37 -11.08 -11.99
CA ALA A 165 -6.60 -11.87 -12.12
C ALA A 165 -7.54 -11.66 -10.92
N TYR A 166 -6.98 -11.59 -9.71
CA TYR A 166 -7.74 -11.30 -8.50
C TYR A 166 -8.38 -9.90 -8.56
N GLN A 167 -7.63 -8.88 -8.97
CA GLN A 167 -8.15 -7.52 -9.15
C GLN A 167 -9.24 -7.45 -10.23
N ALA A 168 -9.03 -8.10 -11.38
CA ALA A 168 -10.03 -8.16 -12.45
C ALA A 168 -11.34 -8.82 -11.98
N THR A 169 -11.24 -9.91 -11.22
CA THR A 169 -12.41 -10.62 -10.69
C THR A 169 -13.16 -9.75 -9.68
N SER A 170 -12.44 -9.04 -8.80
CA SER A 170 -13.07 -8.15 -7.82
C SER A 170 -13.83 -6.99 -8.47
N SER A 171 -13.29 -6.44 -9.56
CA SER A 171 -13.92 -5.34 -10.30
C SER A 171 -15.25 -5.77 -10.93
N LEU A 172 -15.34 -7.01 -11.40
CA LEU A 172 -16.58 -7.57 -11.96
C LEU A 172 -17.67 -7.80 -10.89
N THR A 173 -17.28 -8.11 -9.65
CA THR A 173 -18.27 -8.36 -8.56
C THR A 173 -18.89 -7.09 -7.96
N VAL A 174 -18.23 -5.94 -8.09
CA VAL A 174 -18.73 -4.66 -7.53
C VAL A 174 -19.90 -4.11 -8.35
N ASP A 175 -20.00 -4.45 -9.63
CA ASP A 175 -21.11 -4.00 -10.49
C ASP A 175 -22.43 -4.68 -10.09
N ASP A 176 -22.38 -5.97 -9.77
CA ASP A 176 -23.57 -6.75 -9.39
C ASP A 176 -24.22 -6.28 -8.06
N GLY A 177 -23.39 -5.91 -7.07
CA GLY A 177 -23.86 -5.42 -5.78
C GLY A 177 -24.52 -4.04 -5.86
N THR A 178 -23.99 -3.18 -6.74
CA THR A 178 -24.53 -1.82 -6.97
C THR A 178 -25.85 -1.89 -7.74
N ILE A 179 -25.94 -2.79 -8.72
CA ILE A 179 -27.20 -3.08 -9.44
C ILE A 179 -28.25 -3.63 -8.47
N GLN A 180 -27.91 -4.57 -7.59
CA GLN A 180 -28.82 -5.08 -6.56
C GLN A 180 -29.34 -3.99 -5.61
N GLN A 181 -28.52 -3.01 -5.24
CA GLN A 181 -28.98 -1.87 -4.44
C GLN A 181 -29.89 -0.94 -5.23
N LEU A 182 -29.57 -0.65 -6.49
CA LEU A 182 -30.42 0.19 -7.34
C LEU A 182 -31.78 -0.47 -7.60
N VAL A 183 -31.83 -1.79 -7.81
CA VAL A 183 -33.08 -2.55 -7.96
C VAL A 183 -33.94 -2.43 -6.69
N LYS A 184 -33.37 -2.63 -5.49
CA LYS A 184 -34.10 -2.46 -4.23
C LYS A 184 -34.64 -1.04 -4.02
N ILE A 185 -33.86 -0.02 -4.41
CA ILE A 185 -34.31 1.38 -4.32
C ILE A 185 -35.46 1.62 -5.31
N SER A 186 -35.37 1.09 -6.53
CA SER A 186 -36.41 1.17 -7.55
C SER A 186 -37.73 0.52 -7.08
N ASP A 187 -37.67 -0.69 -6.51
CA ASP A 187 -38.85 -1.40 -6.01
C ASP A 187 -39.53 -0.64 -4.85
N SER A 188 -38.74 -0.02 -3.97
CA SER A 188 -39.27 0.79 -2.88
C SER A 188 -39.95 2.09 -3.35
N ALA A 189 -39.51 2.64 -4.49
CA ALA A 189 -40.13 3.81 -5.09
C ALA A 189 -41.47 3.48 -5.77
N GLN A 190 -41.56 2.31 -6.44
CA GLN A 190 -42.79 1.81 -7.06
C GLN A 190 -43.90 1.57 -6.03
N LEU A 191 -43.59 0.87 -4.93
CA LEU A 191 -44.54 0.62 -3.83
C LEU A 191 -45.09 1.91 -3.22
N LYS A 192 -44.25 2.95 -3.14
CA LYS A 192 -44.68 4.24 -2.63
C LYS A 192 -45.69 4.92 -3.56
N SER A 193 -45.57 4.73 -4.88
CA SER A 193 -46.48 5.32 -5.86
C SER A 193 -47.86 4.65 -5.86
N GLU A 194 -47.95 3.33 -5.66
CA GLU A 194 -49.24 2.62 -5.53
C GLU A 194 -49.99 3.03 -4.26
N TYR A 195 -49.27 3.24 -3.14
CA TYR A 195 -49.90 3.63 -1.89
C TYR A 195 -50.62 4.99 -1.99
N TRP A 196 -50.06 5.95 -2.74
CA TRP A 196 -50.71 7.24 -2.95
C TRP A 196 -51.97 7.13 -3.81
N SER A 197 -52.04 6.21 -4.77
CA SER A 197 -53.23 6.02 -5.62
C SER A 197 -54.44 5.44 -4.86
N CYS A 198 -54.23 4.65 -3.80
CA CYS A 198 -55.32 4.08 -2.99
C CYS A 198 -55.87 5.03 -1.91
N THR A 199 -55.16 6.12 -1.59
CA THR A 199 -55.54 7.00 -0.46
C THR A 199 -56.32 8.26 -0.92
N VAL A 200 -56.37 8.51 -2.23
CA VAL A 200 -56.94 9.76 -2.82
C VAL A 200 -58.17 9.46 -3.71
N GLY A 201 -58.68 8.23 -3.70
CA GLY A 201 -59.96 7.85 -4.33
C GLY A 201 -61.02 7.56 -3.28
#